data_AF-A0AAX1QMS5-F1
#
_entry.id   AF-A0AAX1QMS5-F1
#
_cell.length_a   1.000
_cell.length_b   1.000
_cell.length_c   1.000
_cell.angle_alpha   90.00
_cell.angle_beta   90.00
_cell.angle_gamma   90.00
#
_symmetry.space_group_name_H-M   'P 1'
#
loop_
_entity.id
_entity.type
_entity.pdbx_description
1 polymer ?
#
loop_
_entity_poly.entity_id
_entity_poly.type
_entity_poly.pdbx_seq_one_letter_code
_entity_poly.pdbx_strand_id
1 'polypeptide(L)'
;IREDNPEQMKQLYRVYNNLIELMEKRDFEGLKMAYSLSMREHAKADGYFSKPEDYYDMVGFEEKFNQWEDAEVEPRRDWSEYSLKSYMGGRLVRLEDTRSHSPLRIGSNKSNKIVSILPYFSMIDGRIVISR
;
A
#
# COMPACT_ATOMS: atom_id res chain seq x y z
N ILE A 1 2.44 9.87 -11.40
CA ILE A 1 3.75 9.83 -10.70
C ILE A 1 4.78 9.34 -11.70
N ARG A 2 5.94 9.99 -11.81
CA ARG A 2 6.99 9.61 -12.76
C ARG A 2 8.28 9.24 -12.05
N GLU A 3 8.92 8.17 -12.52
CA GLU A 3 10.17 7.65 -11.96
C GLU A 3 11.33 8.64 -12.10
N ASP A 4 11.34 9.44 -13.17
CA ASP A 4 12.31 10.50 -13.43
C ASP A 4 12.12 11.75 -12.56
N ASN A 5 11.07 11.80 -11.74
CA ASN A 5 10.78 12.93 -10.85
C ASN A 5 11.13 12.57 -9.40
N PRO A 6 12.29 13.04 -8.88
CA PRO A 6 12.78 12.64 -7.56
C PRO A 6 11.88 13.09 -6.41
N GLU A 7 11.18 14.23 -6.55
CA GLU A 7 10.27 14.71 -5.51
C GLU A 7 9.02 13.82 -5.41
N GLN A 8 8.45 13.42 -6.55
CA GLN A 8 7.31 12.49 -6.56
C GLN A 8 7.71 11.11 -6.02
N MET A 9 8.89 10.60 -6.38
CA MET A 9 9.39 9.33 -5.85
C MET A 9 9.63 9.40 -4.34
N LYS A 10 10.19 10.51 -3.84
CA LYS A 10 10.37 10.73 -2.40
C LYS A 10 9.04 10.75 -1.64
N GLN A 11 8.00 11.37 -2.21
CA GLN A 11 6.66 11.30 -1.63
C GLN A 11 6.12 9.87 -1.62
N LEU A 12 6.35 9.10 -2.68
CA LEU A 12 5.87 7.72 -2.77
C LEU A 12 6.54 6.85 -1.70
N TYR A 13 7.85 6.98 -1.54
CA TYR A 13 8.62 6.29 -0.49
C TYR A 13 8.13 6.65 0.91
N ARG A 14 7.80 7.92 1.15
CA ARG A 14 7.23 8.36 2.44
C ARG A 14 5.88 7.70 2.73
N VAL A 15 5.01 7.59 1.73
CA VAL A 15 3.71 6.91 1.90
C VAL A 15 3.91 5.43 2.20
N TYR A 16 4.81 4.74 1.50
CA TYR A 16 5.16 3.34 1.82
C TYR A 16 5.74 3.19 3.22
N ASN A 17 6.69 4.03 3.63
CA ASN A 17 7.27 3.97 4.97
C ASN A 17 6.21 4.17 6.05
N ASN A 18 5.30 5.13 5.88
CA ASN A 18 4.20 5.33 6.81
C ASN A 18 3.33 4.07 6.94
N LEU A 19 2.98 3.43 5.81
CA LEU A 19 2.22 2.17 5.83
C LEU A 19 2.99 1.03 6.51
N ILE A 20 4.30 0.93 6.28
CA ILE A 20 5.17 -0.05 6.95
C ILE A 20 5.17 0.18 8.46
N GLU A 21 5.36 1.42 8.92
CA GLU A 21 5.35 1.75 10.35
C GLU A 21 4.01 1.41 11.01
N LEU A 22 2.89 1.65 10.31
CA LEU A 22 1.56 1.27 10.79
C LEU A 22 1.41 -0.26 10.85
N MET A 23 1.91 -0.99 9.84
CA MET A 23 1.92 -2.46 9.84
C MET A 23 2.78 -3.02 10.98
N GLU A 24 3.96 -2.48 11.22
CA GLU A 24 4.89 -2.91 12.28
C GLU A 24 4.26 -2.75 13.67
N LYS A 25 3.52 -1.65 13.87
CA LYS A 25 2.76 -1.39 15.10
C LYS A 25 1.45 -2.19 15.17
N ARG A 26 1.06 -2.88 14.10
CA ARG A 26 -0.27 -3.47 13.90
C ARG A 26 -1.39 -2.47 14.19
N ASP A 27 -1.19 -1.22 13.79
CA ASP A 27 -2.16 -0.14 13.93
C ASP A 27 -3.23 -0.24 12.83
N PHE A 28 -4.17 -1.16 13.03
CA PHE A 28 -5.23 -1.44 12.07
C PHE A 28 -6.17 -0.25 11.87
N GLU A 29 -6.45 0.52 12.93
CA GLU A 29 -7.21 1.76 12.82
C GLU A 29 -6.46 2.82 12.01
N GLY A 30 -5.15 2.98 12.22
CA GLY A 30 -4.29 3.84 11.40
C GLY A 30 -4.28 3.45 9.93
N LEU A 31 -4.16 2.14 9.64
CA LEU A 31 -4.25 1.61 8.27
C LEU A 31 -5.64 1.86 7.66
N LYS A 32 -6.71 1.61 8.42
CA LYS A 32 -8.09 1.87 8.00
C LYS A 32 -8.30 3.35 7.68
N MET A 33 -7.78 4.26 8.50
CA MET A 33 -7.84 5.70 8.25
C MET A 33 -7.06 6.10 7.00
N ALA A 34 -5.86 5.52 6.76
CA ALA A 34 -5.05 5.82 5.57
C ALA A 34 -5.77 5.44 4.25
N TYR A 35 -6.38 4.24 4.21
CA TYR A 35 -7.18 3.79 3.07
C TYR A 35 -8.49 4.58 2.95
N SER A 36 -9.21 4.80 4.06
CA SER A 36 -10.51 5.48 4.05
C SER A 36 -10.42 6.96 3.67
N LEU A 37 -9.40 7.69 4.12
CA LEU A 37 -9.22 9.11 3.77
C LEU A 37 -9.09 9.29 2.26
N SER A 38 -8.33 8.41 1.62
CA SER A 38 -8.12 8.43 0.18
C SER A 38 -9.39 8.06 -0.59
N MET A 39 -10.21 7.16 -0.04
CA MET A 39 -11.48 6.72 -0.64
C MET A 39 -12.64 7.70 -0.44
N ARG A 40 -12.62 8.59 0.56
CA ARG A 40 -13.65 9.64 0.69
C ARG A 40 -13.68 10.59 -0.50
N GLU A 41 -12.52 10.85 -1.11
CA GLU A 41 -12.43 11.67 -2.32
C GLU A 41 -12.94 10.91 -3.56
N HIS A 42 -12.74 9.59 -3.62
CA HIS A 42 -13.33 8.74 -4.67
C HIS A 42 -14.85 8.52 -4.51
N ALA A 43 -15.34 8.30 -3.29
CA ALA A 43 -16.76 8.03 -3.03
C ALA A 43 -17.68 9.21 -3.41
N LYS A 44 -17.18 10.45 -3.28
CA LYS A 44 -17.87 11.64 -3.79
C LYS A 44 -18.02 11.62 -5.32
N ALA A 45 -17.02 11.08 -6.03
CA ALA A 45 -17.01 11.02 -7.49
C ALA A 45 -17.86 9.87 -8.04
N ASP A 46 -17.88 8.73 -7.35
CA ASP A 46 -18.63 7.54 -7.79
C ASP A 46 -20.09 7.51 -7.26
N GLY A 47 -20.52 8.49 -6.45
CA GLY A 47 -21.92 8.57 -5.97
C GLY A 47 -22.24 7.69 -4.75
N TYR A 48 -21.25 7.42 -3.90
CA TYR A 48 -21.40 6.70 -2.61
C TYR A 48 -21.85 5.22 -2.68
N PHE A 49 -21.63 4.51 -3.79
CA PHE A 49 -22.03 3.09 -3.90
C PHE A 49 -21.25 2.13 -2.97
N SER A 50 -20.07 2.52 -2.49
CA SER A 50 -19.26 1.74 -1.54
C SER A 50 -18.80 2.63 -0.38
N LYS A 51 -18.77 2.09 0.85
CA LYS A 51 -18.23 2.82 2.00
C LYS A 51 -16.70 2.81 1.91
N PRO A 52 -16.01 3.89 2.31
CA PRO A 52 -14.54 3.92 2.38
C PRO A 52 -13.92 2.75 3.14
N GLU A 53 -14.65 2.22 4.12
CA GLU A 53 -14.26 1.11 4.98
C GLU A 53 -14.24 -0.23 4.23
N ASP A 54 -15.15 -0.42 3.26
CA ASP A 54 -15.22 -1.65 2.47
C ASP A 54 -13.92 -1.88 1.68
N TYR A 55 -13.25 -0.81 1.27
CA TYR A 55 -11.96 -0.88 0.60
C TYR A 55 -10.83 -1.34 1.53
N TYR A 56 -10.84 -0.90 2.79
CA TYR A 56 -9.88 -1.38 3.78
C TYR A 56 -10.06 -2.87 4.04
N ASP A 57 -11.31 -3.30 4.23
CA ASP A 57 -11.64 -4.70 4.50
C ASP A 57 -11.18 -5.61 3.34
N MET A 58 -11.34 -5.15 2.09
CA MET A 58 -10.86 -5.88 0.89
C MET A 58 -9.34 -6.06 0.84
N VAL A 59 -8.56 -5.19 1.50
CA VAL A 59 -7.10 -5.34 1.56
C VAL A 59 -6.72 -6.52 2.47
N GLY A 60 -7.52 -6.78 3.51
CA GLY A 60 -7.36 -7.93 4.40
C GLY A 60 -6.07 -7.87 5.24
N PHE A 61 -5.72 -6.69 5.79
CA PHE A 61 -4.53 -6.57 6.66
C PHE A 61 -4.60 -7.53 7.85
N GLU A 62 -5.71 -7.52 8.59
CA GLU A 62 -5.91 -8.38 9.76
C GLU A 62 -5.89 -9.86 9.37
N GLU A 63 -6.58 -10.24 8.29
CA GLU A 63 -6.58 -11.62 7.78
C GLU A 63 -5.15 -12.10 7.48
N LYS A 64 -4.33 -11.27 6.82
CA LYS A 64 -2.95 -11.61 6.48
C LYS A 64 -2.05 -11.74 7.71
N PHE A 65 -2.23 -10.89 8.72
CA PHE A 65 -1.53 -11.03 10.00
C PHE A 65 -2.00 -12.24 10.81
N ASN A 66 -3.27 -12.65 10.68
CA ASN A 66 -3.81 -13.81 11.37
C ASN A 66 -3.60 -15.13 10.60
N GLN A 67 -3.04 -15.06 9.39
CA GLN A 67 -2.76 -16.24 8.56
C GLN A 67 -1.74 -17.18 9.20
N TRP A 68 -0.78 -16.63 9.96
CA TRP A 68 0.27 -17.38 10.65
C TRP A 68 0.47 -16.85 12.07
N GLU A 69 0.74 -17.76 13.02
CA GLU A 69 0.98 -17.41 14.43
C GLU A 69 2.17 -16.45 14.59
N ASP A 70 3.21 -16.63 13.77
CA ASP A 70 4.45 -15.84 13.76
C ASP A 70 4.45 -14.78 12.64
N ALA A 71 3.29 -14.35 12.16
CA ALA A 71 3.22 -13.33 11.11
C ALA A 71 3.83 -12.00 11.57
N GLU A 72 4.84 -11.54 10.85
CA GLU A 72 5.52 -10.27 11.11
C GLU A 72 5.74 -9.47 9.84
N VAL A 73 5.98 -8.18 9.97
CA VAL A 73 6.35 -7.35 8.82
C VAL A 73 7.75 -7.73 8.38
N GLU A 74 7.89 -8.05 7.10
CA GLU A 74 9.18 -8.35 6.50
C GLU A 74 10.00 -7.06 6.33
N PRO A 75 11.27 -7.03 6.79
CA PRO A 75 12.13 -5.86 6.63
C PRO A 75 12.16 -5.39 5.18
N ARG A 76 11.84 -4.11 4.95
CA ARG A 76 11.85 -3.50 3.61
C ARG A 76 13.25 -3.61 3.00
N ARG A 77 13.32 -4.23 1.82
CA ARG A 77 14.53 -4.26 0.97
C ARG A 77 14.95 -2.86 0.48
N ASP A 78 16.11 -2.72 -0.13
CA ASP A 78 16.56 -1.42 -0.64
C ASP A 78 15.61 -0.86 -1.70
N TRP A 79 15.50 0.48 -1.81
CA TRP A 79 14.60 1.09 -2.79
C TRP A 79 14.98 0.75 -4.24
N SER A 80 16.27 0.55 -4.51
CA SER A 80 16.78 0.17 -5.84
C SER A 80 16.33 -1.23 -6.29
N GLU A 81 15.84 -2.06 -5.38
CA GLU A 81 15.29 -3.38 -5.70
C GLU A 81 13.85 -3.31 -6.22
N TYR A 82 13.20 -2.13 -6.14
CA TYR A 82 11.85 -1.92 -6.63
C TYR A 82 11.86 -1.06 -7.89
N SER A 83 10.94 -1.38 -8.79
CA SER A 83 10.65 -0.59 -9.99
C SER A 83 9.28 0.06 -9.89
N LEU A 84 9.13 1.27 -10.43
CA LEU A 84 7.83 1.92 -10.52
C LEU A 84 6.99 1.28 -11.62
N LYS A 85 5.93 0.56 -11.24
CA LYS A 85 4.91 0.07 -12.18
C LYS A 85 3.86 1.13 -12.38
N SER A 86 3.48 1.34 -13.63
CA SER A 86 2.52 2.36 -14.05
C SER A 86 1.39 1.69 -14.84
N TYR A 87 0.16 2.07 -14.51
CA TYR A 87 -1.06 1.52 -15.10
C TYR A 87 -2.01 2.66 -15.49
N MET A 88 -2.97 2.34 -16.36
CA MET A 88 -3.98 3.29 -16.82
C MET A 88 -3.38 4.61 -17.35
N GLY A 89 -2.30 4.50 -18.13
CA GLY A 89 -1.61 5.66 -18.70
C GLY A 89 -0.89 6.54 -17.66
N GLY A 90 -0.44 5.98 -16.53
CA GLY A 90 0.27 6.73 -15.48
C GLY A 90 -0.61 7.28 -14.37
N ARG A 91 -1.91 6.97 -14.39
CA ARG A 91 -2.85 7.37 -13.34
C ARG A 91 -2.65 6.58 -12.06
N LEU A 92 -2.45 5.26 -12.18
CA LEU A 92 -2.17 4.39 -11.04
C LEU A 92 -0.71 3.93 -11.10
N VAL A 93 -0.03 3.97 -9.96
CA VAL A 93 1.33 3.42 -9.85
C VAL A 93 1.48 2.57 -8.60
N ARG A 94 2.49 1.71 -8.58
CA ARG A 94 3.01 1.10 -7.34
C ARG A 94 4.46 0.68 -7.52
N LEU A 95 5.10 0.28 -6.43
CA LEU A 95 6.45 -0.26 -6.43
C LEU A 95 6.35 -1.78 -6.39
N GLU A 96 7.10 -2.44 -7.26
CA GLU A 96 7.22 -3.90 -7.30
C GLU A 96 8.67 -4.33 -7.45
N ASP A 97 9.06 -5.34 -6.69
CA ASP A 97 10.32 -6.07 -6.86
C ASP A 97 10.23 -7.06 -8.04
N THR A 98 11.29 -7.83 -8.29
CA THR A 98 11.36 -8.82 -9.37
C THR A 98 10.36 -9.98 -9.23
N ARG A 99 9.73 -10.13 -8.05
CA ARG A 99 8.70 -11.14 -7.76
C ARG A 99 7.30 -10.53 -7.69
N SER A 100 7.13 -9.30 -8.16
CA SER A 100 5.88 -8.53 -8.07
C SER A 100 5.40 -8.30 -6.63
N HIS A 101 6.31 -8.33 -5.65
CA HIS A 101 6.00 -7.91 -4.29
C HIS A 101 6.20 -6.41 -4.14
N SER A 102 5.31 -5.74 -3.41
CA SER A 102 5.52 -4.37 -2.99
C SER A 102 6.45 -4.31 -1.75
N PRO A 103 6.86 -3.10 -1.34
CA PRO A 103 7.50 -2.88 -0.05
C PRO A 103 6.69 -3.38 1.16
N LEU A 104 5.36 -3.49 1.04
CA LEU A 104 4.46 -3.96 2.10
C LEU A 104 4.39 -5.49 2.07
N ARG A 105 5.12 -6.14 2.99
CA ARG A 105 5.23 -7.60 3.06
C ARG A 105 5.02 -8.07 4.49
N ILE A 106 4.31 -9.18 4.62
CA ILE A 106 4.10 -9.92 5.87
C ILE A 106 4.64 -11.32 5.65
N GLY A 107 5.46 -11.82 6.56
CA GLY A 107 6.12 -13.10 6.46
C GLY A 107 5.88 -13.98 7.68
N SER A 108 6.13 -15.27 7.52
CA SER A 108 6.19 -16.28 8.58
C SER A 108 7.42 -17.12 8.36
N ASN A 109 8.31 -17.12 9.35
CA ASN A 109 9.52 -17.92 9.36
C ASN A 109 9.19 -19.41 9.53
N LYS A 110 8.23 -19.74 10.41
CA LYS A 110 7.76 -21.11 10.64
C LYS A 110 7.15 -21.72 9.37
N SER A 111 6.37 -20.94 8.63
CA SER A 111 5.70 -21.43 7.42
C SER A 111 6.55 -21.29 6.16
N ASN A 112 7.66 -20.53 6.23
CA ASN A 112 8.48 -20.13 5.10
C ASN A 112 7.65 -19.52 3.96
N LYS A 113 6.79 -18.55 4.32
CA LYS A 113 5.86 -17.89 3.40
C LYS A 113 5.91 -16.38 3.60
N ILE A 114 5.62 -15.67 2.50
CA ILE A 114 5.46 -14.21 2.48
C ILE A 114 4.20 -13.90 1.67
N VAL A 115 3.42 -12.95 2.17
CA VAL A 115 2.33 -12.30 1.44
C VAL A 115 2.68 -10.82 1.27
N SER A 116 2.36 -10.26 0.09
CA SER A 116 2.55 -8.84 -0.18
C SER A 116 1.21 -8.15 -0.37
N ILE A 117 1.10 -6.94 0.17
CA ILE A 117 -0.03 -6.06 -0.02
C ILE A 117 0.32 -5.13 -1.18
N LEU A 118 -0.55 -5.01 -2.18
CA LEU A 118 -0.22 -4.38 -3.45
C LEU A 118 -1.03 -3.10 -3.70
N PRO A 119 -0.90 -2.05 -2.88
CA PRO A 119 -1.69 -0.84 -3.07
C PRO A 119 -1.32 -0.13 -4.36
N TYR A 120 -2.32 0.44 -5.02
CA TYR A 120 -2.14 1.42 -6.07
C TYR A 120 -2.17 2.82 -5.49
N PHE A 121 -1.36 3.70 -6.06
CA PHE A 121 -1.30 5.12 -5.70
C PHE A 121 -1.60 6.01 -6.89
N SER A 122 -2.21 7.17 -6.61
CA SER A 122 -2.38 8.27 -7.56
C SER A 122 -1.81 9.56 -7.00
N MET A 123 -1.54 10.51 -7.89
CA MET A 123 -1.28 11.90 -7.53
C MET A 123 -2.58 12.69 -7.65
N ILE A 124 -3.08 13.25 -6.54
CA ILE A 124 -4.25 14.13 -6.51
C ILE A 124 -3.85 15.40 -5.75
N ASP A 125 -4.08 16.57 -6.35
CA ASP A 125 -3.76 17.88 -5.76
C ASP A 125 -2.33 17.99 -5.20
N GLY A 126 -1.36 17.41 -5.93
CA GLY A 126 0.05 17.41 -5.56
C GLY A 126 0.41 16.48 -4.38
N ARG A 127 -0.50 15.61 -3.97
CA ARG A 127 -0.28 14.60 -2.92
C ARG A 127 -0.46 13.19 -3.47
N ILE A 128 0.33 12.26 -2.94
CA ILE A 128 0.17 10.85 -3.22
C ILE A 128 -0.88 10.26 -2.28
N VAL A 129 -1.89 9.62 -2.86
CA VAL A 129 -3.01 8.98 -2.14
C VAL A 129 -3.13 7.52 -2.55
N ILE A 130 -3.67 6.69 -1.66
CA ILE A 130 -4.00 5.30 -1.96
C ILE A 130 -5.25 5.28 -2.83
N SER A 131 -5.24 4.59 -3.95
CA SER A 131 -6.35 4.60 -4.90
C SER A 131 -7.13 3.30 -4.93
N ARG A 132 -6.44 2.15 -4.77
CA ARG A 132 -7.01 0.80 -4.81
C ARG A 132 -6.10 -0.17 -4.08
#